data_AF-A0A3C0UWT5-F1
#
_entry.id   AF-A0A3C0UWT5-F1
#
_cell.length_a   1.000
_cell.length_b   1.000
_cell.length_c   1.000
_cell.angle_alpha   90.00
_cell.angle_beta   90.00
_cell.angle_gamma   90.00
#
_symmetry.space_group_name_H-M   'P 1'
#
loop_
_entity.id
_entity.type
_entity.pdbx_description
1 polymer ?
#
loop_
_entity_poly.entity_id
_entity_poly.type
_entity_poly.pdbx_seq_one_letter_code
_entity_poly.pdbx_strand_id
1 'polypeptide(L)'
;DKSLEEYQTVHKKYLADKLFNTDKYNTPPNEEGVIFGTSNFMNGYNSSMPFLTHQTASFDITGRISDIEAKLLYDFEQILPRKTLPSPLPIFIYKEELQKDLISLFKQSGFKLGYKELIEGLWNNHSEDFANYYLLTWQNSKDGLVFQDFDFVSKFEYEIDDSPIQNLFELSEKGKGLIHYSKINNVFAFEQAVFKPLLQSKYLRLDYFGELKSEDYEHLGNTFQAYTKYRKAVYDYVYKSKRQGIDERIFSDMVFSHIKDDLKQNNGYSIKEKLNIWFSLYEHFQPENRKNNISMASKLKHYQEFVARLSMGEADTNTATDAEFAFAAGQVIDYVLSKSKSEDKSYQLLEPYLQQAKCQEFKRAIANDIARYKHAISDSEWRFKAVCDFVLTYETTANMKELMPEILAGVFSKCQFFNKKEIPTQSN
;
A
#
# COMPACT_ATOMS: atom_id res chain seq x y z
N ASP A 1 -51.73 3.09 -28.01
CA ASP A 1 -50.56 3.40 -27.18
C ASP A 1 -50.61 4.83 -26.68
N LYS A 2 -50.32 5.05 -25.39
CA LYS A 2 -50.19 6.39 -24.82
C LYS A 2 -48.88 7.04 -25.27
N SER A 3 -48.87 8.36 -25.41
CA SER A 3 -47.68 9.09 -25.84
C SER A 3 -46.60 9.11 -24.74
N LEU A 4 -45.33 9.22 -25.14
CA LEU A 4 -44.21 9.39 -24.20
C LEU A 4 -44.44 10.58 -23.25
N GLU A 5 -45.07 11.63 -23.75
CA GLU A 5 -45.35 12.88 -23.04
C GLU A 5 -46.38 12.69 -21.91
N GLU A 6 -47.41 11.87 -22.14
CA GLU A 6 -48.36 11.47 -21.10
C GLU A 6 -47.66 10.68 -19.99
N TYR A 7 -46.78 9.73 -20.34
CA TYR A 7 -46.01 8.97 -19.36
C TYR A 7 -45.08 9.86 -18.53
N GLN A 8 -44.37 10.80 -19.17
CA GLN A 8 -43.50 11.75 -18.46
C GLN A 8 -44.30 12.63 -17.48
N THR A 9 -45.49 13.08 -17.87
CA THR A 9 -46.35 13.91 -17.03
C THR A 9 -46.85 13.16 -15.80
N VAL A 10 -47.33 11.93 -15.99
CA VAL A 10 -47.78 11.08 -14.87
C VAL A 10 -46.61 10.74 -13.94
N HIS A 11 -45.45 10.40 -14.51
CA HIS A 11 -44.25 10.09 -13.74
C HIS A 11 -43.77 11.29 -12.92
N LYS A 12 -43.79 12.51 -13.48
CA LYS A 12 -43.43 13.73 -12.74
C LYS A 12 -44.32 13.94 -11.51
N LYS A 13 -45.64 13.76 -11.65
CA LYS A 13 -46.58 13.86 -10.52
C LYS A 13 -46.29 12.79 -9.45
N TYR A 14 -46.16 11.54 -9.88
CA TYR A 14 -45.83 10.44 -8.98
C TYR A 14 -44.52 10.68 -8.22
N LEU A 15 -43.49 11.17 -8.93
CA LEU A 15 -42.19 11.42 -8.35
C LEU A 15 -42.25 12.56 -7.32
N ALA A 16 -42.97 13.65 -7.61
CA ALA A 16 -43.15 14.75 -6.66
C ALA A 16 -43.70 14.28 -5.31
N ASP A 17 -44.66 13.35 -5.31
CA ASP A 17 -45.23 12.74 -4.10
C ASP A 17 -44.27 11.75 -3.39
N LYS A 18 -43.10 11.47 -3.97
CA LYS A 18 -42.11 10.48 -3.50
C LYS A 18 -40.70 11.04 -3.32
N LEU A 19 -40.54 12.37 -3.44
CA LEU A 19 -39.24 13.03 -3.23
C LEU A 19 -38.83 13.06 -1.75
N PHE A 20 -39.80 13.14 -0.85
CA PHE A 20 -39.57 13.15 0.59
C PHE A 20 -39.80 11.78 1.20
N ASN A 21 -39.11 11.50 2.31
CA ASN A 21 -39.24 10.22 3.01
C ASN A 21 -40.68 10.03 3.56
N THR A 22 -41.25 11.08 4.16
CA THR A 22 -42.61 11.07 4.70
C THR A 22 -43.27 12.43 4.51
N ASP A 23 -44.57 12.41 4.22
CA ASP A 23 -45.37 13.62 4.04
C ASP A 23 -45.70 14.32 5.37
N LYS A 24 -45.53 13.62 6.50
CA LYS A 24 -45.90 14.10 7.84
C LYS A 24 -45.25 15.45 8.19
N TYR A 25 -44.02 15.67 7.72
CA TYR A 25 -43.23 16.84 8.09
C TYR A 25 -43.09 17.86 6.96
N ASN A 26 -43.80 17.67 5.84
CA ASN A 26 -43.75 18.61 4.72
C ASN A 26 -44.40 19.94 5.09
N THR A 27 -43.83 21.04 4.62
CA THR A 27 -44.44 22.36 4.73
C THR A 27 -45.53 22.52 3.66
N PRO A 28 -46.49 23.45 3.84
CA PRO A 28 -47.23 23.96 2.69
C PRO A 28 -46.26 24.62 1.69
N PRO A 29 -46.64 24.72 0.40
CA PRO A 29 -45.88 25.46 -0.60
C PRO A 29 -45.70 26.92 -0.16
N ASN A 30 -44.51 27.48 -0.35
CA ASN A 30 -44.25 28.91 -0.16
C ASN A 30 -44.81 29.75 -1.32
N GLU A 31 -44.55 31.06 -1.34
CA GLU A 31 -45.00 31.98 -2.40
C GLU A 31 -44.49 31.60 -3.81
N GLU A 32 -43.36 30.91 -3.89
CA GLU A 32 -42.75 30.41 -5.12
C GLU A 32 -43.19 28.98 -5.46
N GLY A 33 -44.04 28.37 -4.63
CA GLY A 33 -44.52 26.99 -4.78
C GLY A 33 -43.56 25.92 -4.26
N VAL A 34 -42.44 26.29 -3.63
CA VAL A 34 -41.43 25.37 -3.08
C VAL A 34 -41.94 24.73 -1.80
N ILE A 35 -41.78 23.41 -1.72
CA ILE A 35 -42.15 22.60 -0.55
C ILE A 35 -40.87 22.15 0.15
N PHE A 36 -40.87 22.19 1.49
CA PHE A 36 -39.77 21.68 2.30
C PHE A 36 -40.20 20.42 3.04
N GLY A 37 -39.41 19.35 2.93
CA GLY A 37 -39.73 18.06 3.53
C GLY A 37 -38.48 17.31 3.99
N THR A 38 -38.69 16.15 4.61
CA THR A 38 -37.57 15.30 5.05
C THR A 38 -36.91 14.63 3.85
N SER A 39 -35.59 14.75 3.72
CA SER A 39 -34.83 14.12 2.63
C SER A 39 -35.06 12.61 2.61
N ASN A 40 -35.39 12.07 1.42
CA ASN A 40 -35.42 10.63 1.17
C ASN A 40 -34.03 10.05 0.80
N PHE A 41 -33.10 10.90 0.36
CA PHE A 41 -31.79 10.49 -0.09
C PHE A 41 -30.98 9.86 1.05
N MET A 42 -30.68 8.56 0.94
CA MET A 42 -29.95 7.77 1.94
C MET A 42 -30.50 7.89 3.37
N ASN A 43 -31.80 8.10 3.51
CA ASN A 43 -32.45 8.27 4.79
C ASN A 43 -33.70 7.42 4.85
N GLY A 44 -33.72 6.43 5.76
CA GLY A 44 -34.86 5.53 5.94
C GLY A 44 -35.96 6.07 6.86
N TYR A 45 -35.65 7.08 7.70
CA TYR A 45 -36.57 7.75 8.63
C TYR A 45 -37.67 6.86 9.27
N ASN A 46 -37.28 5.71 9.84
CA ASN A 46 -38.25 4.78 10.42
C ASN A 46 -38.69 5.22 11.83
N SER A 47 -39.83 5.89 11.91
CA SER A 47 -40.44 6.34 13.17
C SER A 47 -40.83 5.22 14.16
N SER A 48 -40.89 3.96 13.72
CA SER A 48 -41.13 2.80 14.60
C SER A 48 -39.87 2.33 15.33
N MET A 49 -38.69 2.85 14.97
CA MET A 49 -37.42 2.54 15.62
C MET A 49 -36.97 3.72 16.49
N PRO A 50 -37.19 3.69 17.83
CA PRO A 50 -36.95 4.84 18.71
C PRO A 50 -35.51 5.34 18.66
N PHE A 51 -34.52 4.47 18.44
CA PHE A 51 -33.11 4.86 18.37
C PHE A 51 -32.75 5.69 17.11
N LEU A 52 -33.64 5.78 16.12
CA LEU A 52 -33.48 6.64 14.94
C LEU A 52 -34.12 8.03 15.11
N THR A 53 -34.84 8.27 16.20
CA THR A 53 -35.46 9.57 16.49
C THR A 53 -34.70 10.33 17.56
N HIS A 54 -34.79 11.66 17.53
CA HIS A 54 -34.23 12.49 18.59
C HIS A 54 -34.91 12.18 19.93
N GLN A 55 -34.11 11.85 20.95
CA GLN A 55 -34.63 11.50 22.29
C GLN A 55 -34.80 12.70 23.21
N THR A 56 -34.00 13.75 23.00
CA THR A 56 -33.93 14.91 23.91
C THR A 56 -34.09 16.25 23.20
N ALA A 57 -34.09 16.27 21.87
CA ALA A 57 -34.33 17.49 21.12
C ALA A 57 -35.80 17.88 21.21
N SER A 58 -36.09 19.18 21.16
CA SER A 58 -37.47 19.70 21.14
C SER A 58 -38.17 19.50 19.78
N PHE A 59 -37.53 18.80 18.84
CA PHE A 59 -38.01 18.61 17.48
C PHE A 59 -37.81 17.16 17.03
N ASP A 60 -38.72 16.70 16.17
CA ASP A 60 -38.77 15.31 15.73
C ASP A 60 -37.75 14.98 14.64
N ILE A 61 -37.31 15.97 13.84
CA ILE A 61 -36.49 15.80 12.61
C ILE A 61 -35.21 16.64 12.60
N THR A 62 -34.15 16.12 11.97
CA THR A 62 -32.84 16.80 11.87
C THR A 62 -32.86 18.04 10.97
N GLY A 63 -33.74 18.06 9.96
CA GLY A 63 -33.84 19.16 9.01
C GLY A 63 -34.79 18.86 7.84
N ARG A 64 -35.03 19.88 7.04
CA ARG A 64 -35.79 19.79 5.78
C ARG A 64 -34.93 20.23 4.61
N ILE A 65 -35.20 19.67 3.44
CA ILE A 65 -34.67 20.12 2.16
C ILE A 65 -35.83 20.54 1.27
N SER A 66 -35.57 21.40 0.29
CA SER A 66 -36.54 21.75 -0.74
C SER A 66 -36.84 20.55 -1.64
N ASP A 67 -38.01 20.56 -2.28
CA ASP A 67 -38.39 19.61 -3.32
C ASP A 67 -37.45 19.70 -4.54
N ILE A 68 -36.92 20.88 -4.82
CA ILE A 68 -35.87 21.10 -5.84
C ILE A 68 -34.60 20.30 -5.48
N GLU A 69 -34.07 20.46 -4.27
CA GLU A 69 -32.89 19.72 -3.79
C GLU A 69 -33.17 18.22 -3.72
N ALA A 70 -34.35 17.82 -3.25
CA ALA A 70 -34.75 16.42 -3.18
C ALA A 70 -34.78 15.78 -4.58
N LYS A 71 -35.28 16.51 -5.59
CA LYS A 71 -35.26 16.07 -6.99
C LYS A 71 -33.83 15.91 -7.51
N LEU A 72 -32.94 16.86 -7.21
CA LEU A 72 -31.54 16.80 -7.63
C LEU A 72 -30.82 15.58 -7.02
N LEU A 73 -31.03 15.33 -5.71
CA LEU A 73 -30.46 14.17 -5.03
C LEU A 73 -31.01 12.86 -5.56
N TYR A 74 -32.32 12.80 -5.85
CA TYR A 74 -32.93 11.64 -6.51
C TYR A 74 -32.29 11.39 -7.87
N ASP A 75 -32.18 12.41 -8.72
CA ASP A 75 -31.59 12.26 -10.06
C ASP A 75 -30.12 11.85 -9.97
N PHE A 76 -29.37 12.40 -9.02
CA PHE A 76 -27.99 12.00 -8.72
C PHE A 76 -27.92 10.51 -8.34
N GLU A 77 -28.77 10.06 -7.40
CA GLU A 77 -28.86 8.66 -7.00
C GLU A 77 -29.16 7.73 -8.18
N GLN A 78 -30.00 8.13 -9.13
CA GLN A 78 -30.30 7.34 -10.33
C GLN A 78 -29.13 7.25 -11.32
N ILE A 79 -28.18 8.18 -11.28
CA ILE A 79 -27.01 8.22 -12.16
C ILE A 79 -25.89 7.32 -11.63
N LEU A 80 -25.66 7.30 -10.30
CA LEU A 80 -24.52 6.59 -9.70
C LEU A 80 -24.45 5.08 -10.06
N PRO A 81 -25.57 4.32 -10.06
CA PRO A 81 -25.55 2.91 -10.43
C PRO A 81 -25.20 2.65 -11.90
N ARG A 82 -25.47 3.62 -12.78
CA ARG A 82 -25.18 3.53 -14.23
C ARG A 82 -23.69 3.60 -14.52
N LYS A 83 -22.86 3.87 -13.50
CA LYS A 83 -21.40 3.91 -13.61
C LYS A 83 -20.90 4.91 -14.65
N THR A 84 -21.67 5.94 -14.98
CA THR A 84 -21.24 7.01 -15.90
C THR A 84 -20.21 7.94 -15.26
N LEU A 85 -20.25 8.07 -13.94
CA LEU A 85 -19.30 8.82 -13.14
C LEU A 85 -18.19 7.91 -12.57
N PRO A 86 -16.97 8.45 -12.34
CA PRO A 86 -15.87 7.74 -11.69
C PRO A 86 -16.18 7.59 -10.20
N SER A 87 -15.78 6.47 -9.61
CA SER A 87 -15.76 6.28 -8.15
C SER A 87 -14.31 5.90 -7.81
N PRO A 88 -13.57 6.72 -7.03
CA PRO A 88 -14.03 7.94 -6.37
C PRO A 88 -14.33 9.13 -7.33
N LEU A 89 -15.25 10.02 -6.93
CA LEU A 89 -15.68 11.21 -7.66
C LEU A 89 -15.23 12.48 -6.92
N PRO A 90 -14.38 13.33 -7.53
CA PRO A 90 -14.10 14.64 -7.00
C PRO A 90 -15.27 15.60 -7.30
N ILE A 91 -15.76 16.28 -6.27
CA ILE A 91 -16.84 17.26 -6.31
C ILE A 91 -16.21 18.62 -5.96
N PHE A 92 -15.81 19.35 -6.99
CA PHE A 92 -15.16 20.66 -6.85
C PHE A 92 -16.16 21.73 -6.43
N ILE A 93 -15.78 22.52 -5.43
CA ILE A 93 -16.58 23.64 -4.91
C ILE A 93 -16.08 24.92 -5.57
N TYR A 94 -16.99 25.75 -6.10
CA TYR A 94 -16.68 27.07 -6.68
C TYR A 94 -15.66 27.08 -7.83
N LYS A 95 -15.64 26.03 -8.67
CA LYS A 95 -14.73 25.92 -9.82
C LYS A 95 -15.49 25.58 -11.10
N GLU A 96 -16.27 26.55 -11.59
CA GLU A 96 -17.12 26.37 -12.77
C GLU A 96 -16.32 26.03 -14.05
N GLU A 97 -15.12 26.59 -14.20
CA GLU A 97 -14.25 26.31 -15.35
C GLU A 97 -13.77 24.86 -15.35
N LEU A 98 -13.24 24.37 -14.22
CA LEU A 98 -12.84 22.98 -14.05
C LEU A 98 -14.02 22.02 -14.23
N GLN A 99 -15.23 22.39 -13.79
CA GLN A 99 -16.44 21.59 -14.02
C GLN A 99 -16.78 21.49 -15.52
N LYS A 100 -16.63 22.58 -16.28
CA LYS A 100 -16.84 22.55 -17.75
C LYS A 100 -15.82 21.65 -18.44
N ASP A 101 -14.55 21.72 -18.03
CA ASP A 101 -13.50 20.89 -18.62
C ASP A 101 -13.63 19.42 -18.23
N LEU A 102 -14.05 19.13 -17.00
CA LEU A 102 -14.42 17.78 -16.58
C LEU A 102 -15.57 17.22 -17.44
N ILE A 103 -16.63 18.01 -17.65
CA ILE A 103 -17.76 17.62 -18.51
C ILE A 103 -17.30 17.44 -19.97
N SER A 104 -16.39 18.29 -20.47
CA SER A 104 -15.86 18.18 -21.82
C SER A 104 -15.04 16.90 -21.99
N LEU A 105 -14.21 16.55 -21.01
CA LEU A 105 -13.43 15.32 -20.96
C LEU A 105 -14.33 14.08 -21.05
N PHE A 106 -15.42 14.04 -20.27
CA PHE A 106 -16.41 12.95 -20.35
C PHE A 106 -17.12 12.84 -21.71
N LYS A 107 -17.40 13.98 -22.35
CA LYS A 107 -18.04 14.01 -23.68
C LYS A 107 -17.09 13.56 -24.78
N GLN A 108 -15.81 13.94 -24.69
CA GLN A 108 -14.80 13.67 -25.71
C GLN A 108 -14.26 12.24 -25.65
N SER A 109 -14.11 11.65 -24.46
CA SER A 109 -13.54 10.31 -24.32
C SER A 109 -14.38 9.23 -25.03
N GLY A 110 -15.71 9.38 -25.06
CA GLY A 110 -16.62 8.38 -25.62
C GLY A 110 -16.68 7.07 -24.81
N PHE A 111 -15.86 6.94 -23.76
CA PHE A 111 -15.84 5.84 -22.79
C PHE A 111 -15.76 6.37 -21.36
N LYS A 112 -16.09 5.50 -20.40
CA LYS A 112 -16.06 5.82 -18.97
C LYS A 112 -14.63 6.11 -18.51
N LEU A 113 -14.37 7.32 -18.04
CA LEU A 113 -13.12 7.67 -17.38
C LEU A 113 -13.15 7.22 -15.92
N GLY A 114 -12.07 6.58 -15.45
CA GLY A 114 -11.84 6.36 -14.04
C GLY A 114 -11.27 7.61 -13.37
N TYR A 115 -11.11 7.54 -12.05
CA TYR A 115 -10.54 8.66 -11.29
C TYR A 115 -9.13 9.01 -11.77
N LYS A 116 -8.27 8.00 -11.94
CA LYS A 116 -6.90 8.17 -12.41
C LYS A 116 -6.85 8.91 -13.75
N GLU A 117 -7.62 8.44 -14.74
CA GLU A 117 -7.63 9.03 -16.09
C GLU A 117 -8.18 10.45 -16.06
N LEU A 118 -9.15 10.74 -15.18
CA LEU A 118 -9.66 12.08 -14.97
C LEU A 118 -8.59 13.02 -14.40
N ILE A 119 -7.87 12.59 -13.36
CA ILE A 119 -6.78 13.39 -12.79
C ILE A 119 -5.69 13.62 -13.84
N GLU A 120 -5.22 12.56 -14.50
CA GLU A 120 -4.16 12.65 -15.52
C GLU A 120 -4.54 13.59 -16.68
N GLY A 121 -5.81 13.57 -17.11
CA GLY A 121 -6.30 14.44 -18.19
C GLY A 121 -6.42 15.91 -17.81
N LEU A 122 -6.64 16.23 -16.54
CA LEU A 122 -6.85 17.60 -16.06
C LEU A 122 -5.59 18.21 -15.43
N TRP A 123 -4.68 17.39 -14.88
CA TRP A 123 -3.54 17.86 -14.07
C TRP A 123 -2.66 18.88 -14.80
N ASN A 124 -2.36 18.64 -16.07
CA ASN A 124 -1.45 19.50 -16.85
C ASN A 124 -1.94 20.94 -17.00
N ASN A 125 -3.27 21.15 -17.02
CA ASN A 125 -3.87 22.46 -17.23
C ASN A 125 -4.44 23.08 -15.95
N HIS A 126 -4.68 22.26 -14.91
CA HIS A 126 -5.45 22.63 -13.72
C HIS A 126 -4.83 22.12 -12.41
N SER A 127 -3.52 21.92 -12.34
CA SER A 127 -2.85 21.38 -11.14
C SER A 127 -3.17 22.19 -9.87
N GLU A 128 -3.22 23.52 -9.95
CA GLU A 128 -3.58 24.41 -8.84
C GLU A 128 -5.05 24.26 -8.41
N ASP A 129 -5.91 23.76 -9.31
CA ASP A 129 -7.32 23.59 -9.06
C ASP A 129 -7.66 22.25 -8.37
N PHE A 130 -6.69 21.36 -8.19
CA PHE A 130 -6.86 20.12 -7.41
C PHE A 130 -6.78 20.36 -5.90
N ALA A 131 -7.59 21.30 -5.44
CA ALA A 131 -7.69 21.75 -4.06
C ALA A 131 -9.15 22.14 -3.74
N ASN A 132 -9.52 21.99 -2.48
CA ASN A 132 -10.83 22.36 -1.93
C ASN A 132 -12.01 21.66 -2.62
N TYR A 133 -12.01 20.33 -2.62
CA TYR A 133 -13.10 19.52 -3.17
C TYR A 133 -13.52 18.42 -2.21
N TYR A 134 -14.74 17.90 -2.35
CA TYR A 134 -15.16 16.68 -1.66
C TYR A 134 -14.90 15.46 -2.52
N LEU A 135 -14.37 14.39 -1.96
CA LEU A 135 -14.18 13.11 -2.64
C LEU A 135 -15.27 12.14 -2.19
N LEU A 136 -16.10 11.72 -3.12
CA LEU A 136 -17.19 10.76 -2.88
C LEU A 136 -16.84 9.39 -3.47
N THR A 137 -16.89 8.35 -2.64
CA THR A 137 -16.74 6.97 -3.10
C THR A 137 -18.01 6.18 -2.84
N TRP A 138 -18.47 5.47 -3.86
CA TRP A 138 -19.60 4.56 -3.77
C TRP A 138 -19.34 3.25 -4.47
N GLN A 139 -20.16 2.26 -4.12
CA GLN A 139 -20.21 0.96 -4.76
C GLN A 139 -21.66 0.52 -4.94
N ASN A 140 -21.93 -0.20 -6.02
CA ASN A 140 -23.19 -0.92 -6.17
C ASN A 140 -23.03 -2.29 -5.50
N SER A 141 -23.79 -2.52 -4.45
CA SER A 141 -23.93 -3.82 -3.81
C SER A 141 -25.14 -4.59 -4.37
N LYS A 142 -25.36 -5.82 -3.90
CA LYS A 142 -26.59 -6.57 -4.21
C LYS A 142 -27.84 -5.89 -3.64
N ASP A 143 -27.68 -5.19 -2.51
CA ASP A 143 -28.77 -4.54 -1.78
C ASP A 143 -28.98 -3.07 -2.19
N GLY A 144 -28.22 -2.59 -3.18
CA GLY A 144 -28.33 -1.24 -3.72
C GLY A 144 -27.03 -0.43 -3.63
N LEU A 145 -27.18 0.88 -3.82
CA LEU A 145 -26.09 1.84 -3.75
C LEU A 145 -25.57 2.00 -2.32
N VAL A 146 -24.26 1.95 -2.13
CA VAL A 146 -23.60 2.15 -0.83
C VAL A 146 -22.55 3.23 -0.96
N PHE A 147 -22.66 4.28 -0.13
CA PHE A 147 -21.59 5.27 0.03
C PHE A 147 -20.55 4.75 1.00
N GLN A 148 -19.31 4.63 0.51
CA GLN A 148 -18.20 4.01 1.23
C GLN A 148 -17.35 5.04 1.97
N ASP A 149 -17.18 6.23 1.38
CA ASP A 149 -16.36 7.29 1.93
C ASP A 149 -16.80 8.64 1.32
N PHE A 150 -16.86 9.68 2.15
CA PHE A 150 -17.11 11.06 1.74
C PHE A 150 -16.28 11.97 2.62
N ASP A 151 -15.33 12.68 2.01
CA ASP A 151 -14.32 13.44 2.77
C ASP A 151 -13.86 14.68 2.00
N PHE A 152 -13.38 15.68 2.72
CA PHE A 152 -12.84 16.90 2.14
C PHE A 152 -11.35 16.74 1.83
N VAL A 153 -10.97 17.10 0.60
CA VAL A 153 -9.58 17.16 0.15
C VAL A 153 -9.19 18.63 -0.01
N SER A 154 -8.37 19.12 0.92
CA SER A 154 -7.87 20.49 0.90
C SER A 154 -6.92 20.72 -0.27
N LYS A 155 -5.99 19.79 -0.51
CA LYS A 155 -5.05 19.80 -1.63
C LYS A 155 -4.71 18.37 -2.00
N PHE A 156 -4.77 18.06 -3.30
CA PHE A 156 -4.35 16.78 -3.84
C PHE A 156 -2.94 16.90 -4.43
N GLU A 157 -2.03 16.11 -3.90
CA GLU A 157 -0.63 16.01 -4.32
C GLU A 157 -0.49 14.84 -5.29
N TYR A 158 -0.72 15.10 -6.57
CA TYR A 158 -0.57 14.08 -7.61
C TYR A 158 0.89 13.66 -7.79
N GLU A 159 1.80 14.63 -7.81
CA GLU A 159 3.23 14.41 -8.00
C GLU A 159 3.88 13.90 -6.72
N ILE A 160 4.85 13.02 -6.87
CA ILE A 160 5.69 12.53 -5.78
C ILE A 160 7.13 12.85 -6.13
N ASP A 161 7.88 13.36 -5.13
CA ASP A 161 9.30 13.62 -5.26
C ASP A 161 10.03 12.35 -5.71
N ASP A 162 10.89 12.49 -6.72
CA ASP A 162 11.56 11.40 -7.45
C ASP A 162 12.20 10.41 -6.47
N SER A 163 11.46 9.36 -6.11
CA SER A 163 11.85 8.36 -5.11
C SER A 163 12.19 7.06 -5.85
N PRO A 164 13.45 6.90 -6.30
CA PRO A 164 13.79 5.78 -7.16
C PRO A 164 13.88 4.49 -6.36
N ILE A 165 13.04 3.52 -6.73
CA ILE A 165 13.31 2.12 -6.38
C ILE A 165 14.59 1.72 -7.14
N GLN A 166 15.66 1.44 -6.41
CA GLN A 166 16.93 0.96 -6.99
C GLN A 166 16.86 -0.57 -7.16
N ASN A 167 17.63 -1.18 -8.05
CA ASN A 167 17.76 -2.63 -8.11
C ASN A 167 18.93 -3.12 -7.24
N LEU A 168 18.72 -3.16 -5.93
CA LEU A 168 19.75 -3.45 -4.92
C LEU A 168 20.06 -4.96 -4.78
N PHE A 169 19.15 -5.82 -5.25
CA PHE A 169 19.23 -7.28 -5.10
C PHE A 169 19.46 -8.03 -6.43
N GLU A 170 19.92 -7.33 -7.48
CA GLU A 170 20.21 -7.88 -8.82
C GLU A 170 19.03 -8.67 -9.43
N LEU A 171 17.81 -8.16 -9.24
CA LEU A 171 16.60 -8.77 -9.80
C LEU A 171 16.62 -8.72 -11.33
N SER A 172 16.18 -9.81 -11.97
CA SER A 172 16.16 -9.94 -13.43
C SER A 172 14.83 -10.49 -13.94
N GLU A 173 14.35 -9.98 -15.07
CA GLU A 173 13.24 -10.58 -15.80
C GLU A 173 13.73 -11.75 -16.66
N LYS A 174 12.94 -12.83 -16.73
CA LYS A 174 13.25 -14.00 -17.57
C LYS A 174 13.47 -13.57 -19.01
N GLY A 175 14.71 -13.72 -19.49
CA GLY A 175 15.11 -13.43 -20.87
C GLY A 175 15.32 -11.95 -21.20
N LYS A 176 15.27 -11.02 -20.23
CA LYS A 176 15.39 -9.57 -20.50
C LYS A 176 16.47 -8.83 -19.70
N GLY A 177 17.27 -9.55 -18.91
CA GLY A 177 18.35 -8.97 -18.11
C GLY A 177 17.88 -8.36 -16.80
N LEU A 178 18.72 -7.50 -16.20
CA LEU A 178 18.42 -6.84 -14.93
C LEU A 178 17.21 -5.90 -15.05
N ILE A 179 16.40 -5.86 -13.99
CA ILE A 179 15.25 -4.97 -13.93
C ILE A 179 15.74 -3.52 -13.79
N HIS A 180 15.18 -2.66 -14.63
CA HIS A 180 15.31 -1.22 -14.53
C HIS A 180 13.95 -0.66 -14.08
N TYR A 181 13.92 -0.13 -12.87
CA TYR A 181 12.72 0.52 -12.35
C TYR A 181 12.52 1.87 -13.04
N SER A 182 11.31 2.09 -13.55
CA SER A 182 10.92 3.39 -14.09
C SER A 182 10.82 4.42 -12.97
N LYS A 183 11.04 5.70 -13.31
CA LYS A 183 10.83 6.80 -12.37
C LYS A 183 9.38 6.81 -11.89
N ILE A 184 9.18 6.98 -10.59
CA ILE A 184 7.87 7.12 -9.97
C ILE A 184 7.66 8.61 -9.71
N ASN A 185 6.91 9.26 -10.59
CA ASN A 185 6.67 10.71 -10.52
C ASN A 185 5.25 11.07 -10.05
N ASN A 186 4.38 10.09 -9.86
CA ASN A 186 3.00 10.33 -9.44
C ASN A 186 2.50 9.25 -8.48
N VAL A 187 1.47 9.61 -7.72
CA VAL A 187 0.89 8.78 -6.68
C VAL A 187 0.29 7.47 -7.18
N PHE A 188 -0.28 7.43 -8.39
CA PHE A 188 -0.85 6.19 -8.92
C PHE A 188 0.26 5.23 -9.37
N ALA A 189 1.34 5.74 -9.96
CA ALA A 189 2.53 4.93 -10.23
C ALA A 189 3.13 4.39 -8.93
N PHE A 190 3.14 5.20 -7.86
CA PHE A 190 3.59 4.78 -6.54
C PHE A 190 2.69 3.67 -5.95
N GLU A 191 1.37 3.79 -6.05
CA GLU A 191 0.44 2.74 -5.63
C GLU A 191 0.73 1.40 -6.33
N GLN A 192 0.97 1.44 -7.65
CA GLN A 192 1.24 0.25 -8.44
C GLN A 192 2.62 -0.35 -8.16
N ALA A 193 3.65 0.47 -7.91
CA ALA A 193 5.02 0.01 -7.70
C ALA A 193 5.32 -0.36 -6.23
N VAL A 194 4.57 0.19 -5.28
CA VAL A 194 4.84 0.05 -3.84
C VAL A 194 3.71 -0.70 -3.14
N PHE A 195 2.53 -0.10 -3.01
CA PHE A 195 1.47 -0.71 -2.19
C PHE A 195 0.91 -2.00 -2.78
N LYS A 196 0.76 -2.06 -4.10
CA LYS A 196 0.21 -3.23 -4.77
C LYS A 196 1.07 -4.49 -4.58
N PRO A 197 2.40 -4.49 -4.84
CA PRO A 197 3.24 -5.66 -4.55
C PRO A 197 3.22 -6.11 -3.09
N LEU A 198 2.96 -5.20 -2.14
CA LEU A 198 2.96 -5.49 -0.71
C LEU A 198 1.63 -6.06 -0.21
N LEU A 199 0.51 -5.70 -0.85
CA LEU A 199 -0.83 -5.91 -0.29
C LEU A 199 -1.82 -6.63 -1.21
N GLN A 200 -1.45 -6.88 -2.47
CA GLN A 200 -2.36 -7.49 -3.44
C GLN A 200 -2.78 -8.91 -3.06
N SER A 201 -4.00 -9.25 -3.48
CA SER A 201 -4.50 -10.64 -3.48
C SER A 201 -3.85 -11.47 -4.60
N LYS A 202 -4.20 -12.76 -4.68
CA LYS A 202 -3.82 -13.64 -5.80
C LYS A 202 -4.26 -13.13 -7.18
N TYR A 203 -5.21 -12.20 -7.23
CA TYR A 203 -5.70 -11.56 -8.45
C TYR A 203 -4.94 -10.27 -8.83
N LEU A 204 -3.89 -9.91 -8.10
CA LEU A 204 -3.07 -8.72 -8.35
C LEU A 204 -3.88 -7.42 -8.33
N ARG A 205 -4.82 -7.30 -7.37
CA ARG A 205 -5.72 -6.15 -7.22
C ARG A 205 -5.72 -5.62 -5.78
N LEU A 206 -5.89 -4.31 -5.66
CA LEU A 206 -6.21 -3.63 -4.41
C LEU A 206 -7.69 -3.24 -4.44
N ASP A 207 -8.47 -3.78 -3.50
CA ASP A 207 -9.87 -3.44 -3.29
C ASP A 207 -10.09 -2.77 -1.92
N TYR A 208 -10.21 -1.45 -1.93
CA TYR A 208 -10.24 -0.65 -0.71
C TYR A 208 -11.53 -0.77 0.10
N PHE A 209 -12.65 -1.08 -0.55
CA PHE A 209 -13.98 -1.00 0.06
C PHE A 209 -14.84 -2.24 -0.12
N GLY A 210 -14.49 -3.11 -1.07
CA GLY A 210 -15.17 -4.38 -1.25
C GLY A 210 -14.99 -5.32 -0.07
N GLU A 211 -15.86 -6.32 -0.04
CA GLU A 211 -15.80 -7.41 0.92
C GLU A 211 -14.55 -8.25 0.66
N LEU A 212 -13.69 -8.34 1.66
CA LEU A 212 -12.47 -9.11 1.55
C LEU A 212 -12.75 -10.58 1.86
N LYS A 213 -12.25 -11.45 1.00
CA LYS A 213 -12.38 -12.89 1.14
C LYS A 213 -11.03 -13.50 1.48
N SER A 214 -10.98 -14.30 2.55
CA SER A 214 -9.74 -14.99 2.95
C SER A 214 -9.23 -15.90 1.84
N GLU A 215 -10.11 -16.45 1.01
CA GLU A 215 -9.76 -17.36 -0.10
C GLU A 215 -8.97 -16.63 -1.20
N ASP A 216 -9.13 -15.31 -1.34
CA ASP A 216 -8.39 -14.51 -2.31
C ASP A 216 -6.92 -14.29 -1.87
N TYR A 217 -6.63 -14.61 -0.61
CA TYR A 217 -5.33 -14.51 0.04
C TYR A 217 -4.85 -15.88 0.55
N GLU A 218 -5.20 -16.94 -0.17
CA GLU A 218 -4.67 -18.28 0.09
C GLU A 218 -3.13 -18.25 0.17
N HIS A 219 -2.57 -18.82 1.23
CA HIS A 219 -1.14 -18.75 1.59
C HIS A 219 -0.57 -17.35 1.90
N LEU A 220 -1.39 -16.30 1.87
CA LEU A 220 -1.04 -14.90 2.15
C LEU A 220 -1.71 -14.39 3.45
N GLY A 221 -1.70 -15.21 4.50
CA GLY A 221 -2.42 -14.94 5.75
C GLY A 221 -1.92 -13.70 6.50
N ASN A 222 -0.60 -13.47 6.55
CA ASN A 222 -0.05 -12.26 7.20
C ASN A 222 -0.33 -11.02 6.35
N THR A 223 -0.20 -11.14 5.03
CA THR A 223 -0.50 -10.09 4.05
C THR A 223 -1.98 -9.67 4.14
N PHE A 224 -2.90 -10.63 4.27
CA PHE A 224 -4.32 -10.36 4.44
C PHE A 224 -4.62 -9.57 5.71
N GLN A 225 -3.96 -9.89 6.82
CA GLN A 225 -4.08 -9.15 8.07
C GLN A 225 -3.56 -7.71 7.93
N ALA A 226 -2.37 -7.54 7.35
CA ALA A 226 -1.81 -6.22 7.06
C ALA A 226 -2.74 -5.41 6.14
N TYR A 227 -3.27 -6.04 5.09
CA TYR A 227 -4.18 -5.39 4.17
C TYR A 227 -5.49 -4.94 4.83
N THR A 228 -6.10 -5.81 5.61
CA THR A 228 -7.32 -5.49 6.38
C THR A 228 -7.09 -4.30 7.30
N LYS A 229 -5.91 -4.24 7.93
CA LYS A 229 -5.52 -3.17 8.85
C LYS A 229 -5.22 -1.84 8.16
N TYR A 230 -4.61 -1.87 6.97
CA TYR A 230 -4.03 -0.67 6.35
C TYR A 230 -4.68 -0.21 5.05
N ARG A 231 -5.60 -0.96 4.43
CA ARG A 231 -6.22 -0.60 3.14
C ARG A 231 -6.82 0.81 3.12
N LYS A 232 -7.44 1.25 4.23
CA LYS A 232 -8.00 2.61 4.33
C LYS A 232 -6.91 3.68 4.38
N ALA A 233 -5.82 3.43 5.10
CA ALA A 233 -4.68 4.34 5.15
C ALA A 233 -4.01 4.46 3.76
N VAL A 234 -3.89 3.36 3.02
CA VAL A 234 -3.41 3.37 1.63
C VAL A 234 -4.36 4.14 0.72
N TYR A 235 -5.66 3.92 0.82
CA TYR A 235 -6.65 4.70 0.07
C TYR A 235 -6.55 6.19 0.38
N ASP A 236 -6.50 6.58 1.65
CA ASP A 236 -6.38 7.98 2.07
C ASP A 236 -5.04 8.60 1.65
N TYR A 237 -3.96 7.82 1.68
CA TYR A 237 -2.66 8.20 1.14
C TYR A 237 -2.79 8.51 -0.36
N VAL A 238 -3.32 7.57 -1.15
CA VAL A 238 -3.34 7.67 -2.62
C VAL A 238 -4.34 8.71 -3.13
N TYR A 239 -5.57 8.71 -2.60
CA TYR A 239 -6.69 9.46 -3.18
C TYR A 239 -6.99 10.79 -2.46
N LYS A 240 -6.47 10.99 -1.25
CA LYS A 240 -6.70 12.21 -0.45
C LYS A 240 -5.43 12.92 -0.01
N SER A 241 -4.26 12.44 -0.42
CA SER A 241 -2.96 13.00 -0.05
C SER A 241 -2.71 13.05 1.46
N LYS A 242 -3.33 12.14 2.23
CA LYS A 242 -3.07 12.00 3.67
C LYS A 242 -1.79 11.20 3.91
N ARG A 243 -0.64 11.73 3.45
CA ARG A 243 0.67 11.06 3.42
C ARG A 243 1.14 10.61 4.80
N GLN A 244 0.85 11.41 5.82
CA GLN A 244 1.14 11.15 7.23
C GLN A 244 0.42 9.92 7.80
N GLY A 245 -0.57 9.36 7.10
CA GLY A 245 -1.31 8.17 7.53
C GLY A 245 -0.49 6.88 7.47
N ILE A 246 0.67 6.89 6.80
CA ILE A 246 1.58 5.74 6.69
C ILE A 246 2.97 6.18 7.10
N ASP A 247 3.42 5.73 8.27
CA ASP A 247 4.77 5.93 8.80
C ASP A 247 5.70 4.75 8.45
N GLU A 248 6.99 4.86 8.81
CA GLU A 248 7.99 3.84 8.54
C GLU A 248 7.65 2.48 9.18
N ARG A 249 6.92 2.49 10.29
CA ARG A 249 6.50 1.30 11.02
C ARG A 249 5.37 0.58 10.30
N ILE A 250 4.35 1.32 9.84
CA ILE A 250 3.25 0.78 9.04
C ILE A 250 3.81 0.24 7.71
N PHE A 251 4.68 1.00 7.05
CA PHE A 251 5.36 0.57 5.83
C PHE A 251 6.13 -0.74 6.05
N SER A 252 6.96 -0.79 7.10
CA SER A 252 7.73 -2.00 7.43
C SER A 252 6.82 -3.19 7.77
N ASP A 253 5.73 -2.96 8.49
CA ASP A 253 4.77 -4.02 8.83
C ASP A 253 4.12 -4.62 7.57
N MET A 254 3.77 -3.79 6.57
CA MET A 254 3.27 -4.27 5.28
C MET A 254 4.32 -5.13 4.55
N VAL A 255 5.57 -4.66 4.47
CA VAL A 255 6.67 -5.39 3.83
C VAL A 255 6.92 -6.73 4.52
N PHE A 256 7.15 -6.74 5.83
CA PHE A 256 7.57 -7.94 6.55
C PHE A 256 6.42 -8.91 6.79
N SER A 257 5.16 -8.45 6.78
CA SER A 257 4.01 -9.35 6.73
C SER A 257 4.00 -10.16 5.44
N HIS A 258 4.24 -9.52 4.29
CA HIS A 258 4.33 -10.23 3.02
C HIS A 258 5.54 -11.17 2.95
N ILE A 259 6.72 -10.71 3.39
CA ILE A 259 7.92 -11.56 3.43
C ILE A 259 7.70 -12.82 4.29
N LYS A 260 6.98 -12.72 5.41
CA LYS A 260 6.64 -13.90 6.24
C LYS A 260 5.81 -14.93 5.49
N ASP A 261 4.90 -14.50 4.61
CA ASP A 261 4.14 -15.42 3.76
C ASP A 261 5.03 -16.00 2.66
N ASP A 262 5.87 -15.19 2.02
CA ASP A 262 6.81 -15.67 0.99
C ASP A 262 7.84 -16.67 1.51
N LEU A 263 8.30 -16.51 2.75
CA LEU A 263 9.19 -17.46 3.43
C LEU A 263 8.54 -18.84 3.56
N LYS A 264 7.23 -18.89 3.87
CA LYS A 264 6.49 -20.17 3.95
C LYS A 264 6.29 -20.81 2.57
N GLN A 265 6.22 -19.98 1.52
CA GLN A 265 5.99 -20.39 0.14
C GLN A 265 7.28 -20.63 -0.67
N ASN A 266 8.46 -20.45 -0.08
CA ASN A 266 9.75 -20.57 -0.76
C ASN A 266 9.93 -19.59 -1.94
N ASN A 267 9.34 -18.40 -1.85
CA ASN A 267 9.32 -17.43 -2.95
C ASN A 267 10.45 -16.39 -2.84
N GLY A 268 11.68 -16.82 -3.11
CA GLY A 268 12.88 -16.00 -2.88
C GLY A 268 12.96 -14.76 -3.79
N TYR A 269 12.40 -14.86 -5.00
CA TYR A 269 12.30 -13.72 -5.91
C TYR A 269 11.41 -12.62 -5.32
N SER A 270 10.25 -13.00 -4.80
CA SER A 270 9.32 -12.08 -4.15
C SER A 270 9.97 -11.45 -2.90
N ILE A 271 10.64 -12.23 -2.05
CA ILE A 271 11.34 -11.68 -0.87
C ILE A 271 12.35 -10.60 -1.28
N LYS A 272 13.16 -10.86 -2.30
CA LYS A 272 14.11 -9.87 -2.84
C LYS A 272 13.41 -8.61 -3.34
N GLU A 273 12.29 -8.73 -4.07
CA GLU A 273 11.49 -7.60 -4.51
C GLU A 273 10.99 -6.74 -3.33
N LYS A 274 10.52 -7.37 -2.25
CA LYS A 274 9.98 -6.68 -1.08
C LYS A 274 11.08 -6.01 -0.26
N LEU A 275 12.20 -6.69 -0.06
CA LEU A 275 13.39 -6.08 0.55
C LEU A 275 13.90 -4.90 -0.30
N ASN A 276 13.91 -5.04 -1.62
CA ASN A 276 14.33 -3.99 -2.53
C ASN A 276 13.46 -2.73 -2.41
N ILE A 277 12.14 -2.90 -2.32
CA ILE A 277 11.19 -1.81 -2.03
C ILE A 277 11.50 -1.17 -0.68
N TRP A 278 11.70 -1.97 0.37
CA TRP A 278 11.96 -1.47 1.72
C TRP A 278 13.25 -0.68 1.83
N PHE A 279 14.38 -1.22 1.36
CA PHE A 279 15.67 -0.52 1.40
C PHE A 279 15.70 0.73 0.52
N SER A 280 14.89 0.79 -0.55
CA SER A 280 14.83 1.96 -1.43
C SER A 280 13.96 3.09 -0.87
N LEU A 281 12.90 2.75 -0.11
CA LEU A 281 11.86 3.71 0.29
C LEU A 281 11.74 3.90 1.81
N TYR A 282 12.60 3.30 2.62
CA TYR A 282 12.50 3.40 4.07
C TYR A 282 12.44 4.86 4.56
N GLU A 283 13.35 5.71 4.07
CA GLU A 283 13.38 7.15 4.42
C GLU A 283 12.18 7.94 3.92
N HIS A 284 11.50 7.48 2.85
CA HIS A 284 10.31 8.14 2.31
C HIS A 284 9.17 8.18 3.35
N PHE A 285 9.07 7.14 4.18
CA PHE A 285 8.04 7.03 5.21
C PHE A 285 8.49 7.55 6.58
N GLN A 286 9.71 8.08 6.69
CA GLN A 286 10.19 8.71 7.92
C GLN A 286 9.80 10.19 7.95
N PRO A 287 9.48 10.73 9.14
CA PRO A 287 9.31 12.17 9.27
C PRO A 287 10.65 12.89 9.03
N GLU A 288 10.59 14.08 8.46
CA GLU A 288 11.79 14.86 8.05
C GLU A 288 12.83 15.00 9.16
N ASN A 289 12.40 15.14 10.41
CA ASN A 289 13.28 15.29 11.57
C ASN A 289 14.00 13.99 12.00
N ARG A 290 13.61 12.84 11.45
CA ARG A 290 14.23 11.53 11.71
C ARG A 290 14.92 10.94 10.48
N LYS A 291 14.88 11.62 9.34
CA LYS A 291 15.58 11.15 8.13
C LYS A 291 17.07 11.06 8.41
N ASN A 292 17.61 9.86 8.23
CA ASN A 292 19.04 9.63 8.37
C ASN A 292 19.81 10.39 7.28
N ASN A 293 21.01 10.88 7.61
CA ASN A 293 21.94 11.42 6.60
C ASN A 293 22.40 10.34 5.58
N ILE A 294 22.26 9.06 5.94
CA ILE A 294 22.64 7.90 5.11
C ILE A 294 21.40 7.03 4.92
N SER A 295 20.98 6.85 3.67
CA SER A 295 19.82 6.03 3.32
C SER A 295 20.06 4.54 3.56
N MET A 296 18.98 3.77 3.77
CA MET A 296 19.03 2.32 3.88
C MET A 296 19.65 1.68 2.63
N ALA A 297 19.36 2.21 1.43
CA ALA A 297 20.00 1.76 0.19
C ALA A 297 21.54 1.91 0.24
N SER A 298 22.06 3.02 0.76
CA SER A 298 23.49 3.23 0.94
C SER A 298 24.06 2.33 2.05
N LYS A 299 23.32 2.15 3.15
CA LYS A 299 23.72 1.23 4.23
C LYS A 299 23.83 -0.22 3.74
N LEU A 300 22.91 -0.68 2.88
CA LEU A 300 22.99 -2.03 2.31
C LEU A 300 24.28 -2.24 1.50
N LYS A 301 24.68 -1.25 0.69
CA LYS A 301 25.96 -1.28 -0.03
C LYS A 301 27.13 -1.35 0.95
N HIS A 302 27.09 -0.55 2.01
CA HIS A 302 28.10 -0.58 3.06
C HIS A 302 28.20 -1.95 3.74
N TYR A 303 27.08 -2.60 4.04
CA TYR A 303 27.09 -3.96 4.62
C TYR A 303 27.70 -4.99 3.67
N GLN A 304 27.40 -4.90 2.36
CA GLN A 304 28.01 -5.76 1.34
C GLN A 304 29.53 -5.56 1.25
N GLU A 305 29.99 -4.31 1.24
CA GLU A 305 31.41 -3.95 1.24
C GLU A 305 32.13 -4.42 2.52
N PHE A 306 31.49 -4.25 3.68
CA PHE A 306 32.00 -4.72 4.96
C PHE A 306 32.23 -6.23 4.94
N VAL A 307 31.24 -7.03 4.53
CA VAL A 307 31.40 -8.50 4.47
C VAL A 307 32.44 -8.90 3.44
N ALA A 308 32.52 -8.21 2.29
CA ALA A 308 33.54 -8.48 1.30
C ALA A 308 34.96 -8.28 1.89
N ARG A 309 35.21 -7.16 2.57
CA ARG A 309 36.48 -6.88 3.25
C ARG A 309 36.76 -7.85 4.40
N LEU A 310 35.75 -8.16 5.20
CA LEU A 310 35.85 -9.09 6.32
C LEU A 310 36.24 -10.49 5.83
N SER A 311 35.65 -10.94 4.72
CA SER A 311 36.00 -12.22 4.11
C SER A 311 37.44 -12.30 3.62
N MET A 312 38.09 -11.14 3.40
CA MET A 312 39.50 -11.04 3.01
C MET A 312 40.44 -10.78 4.21
N GLY A 313 39.91 -10.65 5.43
CA GLY A 313 40.69 -10.27 6.62
C GLY A 313 41.11 -8.79 6.62
N GLU A 314 40.43 -7.94 5.84
CA GLU A 314 40.76 -6.51 5.64
C GLU A 314 39.79 -5.56 6.38
N ALA A 315 38.78 -6.08 7.08
CA ALA A 315 37.82 -5.28 7.84
C ALA A 315 38.26 -5.05 9.29
N ASP A 316 37.98 -3.87 9.83
CA ASP A 316 38.13 -3.60 11.26
C ASP A 316 36.89 -4.07 12.00
N THR A 317 37.02 -5.15 12.76
CA THR A 317 35.90 -5.75 13.51
C THR A 317 35.58 -4.99 14.80
N ASN A 318 36.49 -4.12 15.28
CA ASN A 318 36.27 -3.37 16.53
C ASN A 318 35.26 -2.22 16.36
N THR A 319 35.09 -1.75 15.12
CA THR A 319 34.14 -0.69 14.78
C THR A 319 32.85 -1.22 14.16
N ALA A 320 32.67 -2.53 14.14
CA ALA A 320 31.52 -3.16 13.49
C ALA A 320 30.21 -2.87 14.26
N THR A 321 29.16 -2.61 13.50
CA THR A 321 27.83 -2.29 14.00
C THR A 321 26.94 -3.53 14.07
N ASP A 322 25.87 -3.46 14.88
CA ASP A 322 24.86 -4.52 14.98
C ASP A 322 24.26 -4.88 13.61
N ALA A 323 24.10 -3.88 12.74
CA ALA A 323 23.55 -4.05 11.40
C ALA A 323 24.52 -4.78 10.45
N GLU A 324 25.81 -4.45 10.50
CA GLU A 324 26.86 -5.18 9.76
C GLU A 324 26.99 -6.62 10.25
N PHE A 325 26.94 -6.83 11.57
CA PHE A 325 26.87 -8.15 12.18
C PHE A 325 25.67 -8.96 11.67
N ALA A 326 24.48 -8.38 11.71
CA ALA A 326 23.25 -9.02 11.27
C ALA A 326 23.30 -9.43 9.79
N PHE A 327 23.78 -8.54 8.93
CA PHE A 327 23.96 -8.82 7.51
C PHE A 327 25.00 -9.94 7.27
N ALA A 328 26.15 -9.89 7.97
CA ALA A 328 27.17 -10.94 7.91
C ALA A 328 26.63 -12.30 8.37
N ALA A 329 25.84 -12.31 9.45
CA ALA A 329 25.18 -13.52 9.94
C ALA A 329 24.20 -14.09 8.91
N GLY A 330 23.44 -13.23 8.20
CA GLY A 330 22.60 -13.65 7.09
C GLY A 330 23.38 -14.37 5.98
N GLN A 331 24.55 -13.84 5.60
CA GLN A 331 25.42 -14.50 4.60
C GLN A 331 25.96 -15.86 5.08
N VAL A 332 26.31 -15.96 6.36
CA VAL A 332 26.73 -17.22 6.98
C VAL A 332 25.59 -18.24 6.96
N ILE A 333 24.37 -17.83 7.31
CA ILE A 333 23.18 -18.70 7.32
C ILE A 333 22.88 -19.23 5.92
N ASP A 334 22.77 -18.35 4.91
CA ASP A 334 22.50 -18.77 3.52
C ASP A 334 23.54 -19.78 3.04
N TYR A 335 24.81 -19.49 3.28
CA TYR A 335 25.88 -20.38 2.89
C TYR A 335 25.84 -21.74 3.60
N VAL A 336 25.62 -21.78 4.91
CA VAL A 336 25.53 -23.02 5.68
C VAL A 336 24.34 -23.86 5.19
N LEU A 337 23.18 -23.24 4.98
CA LEU A 337 22.00 -23.93 4.46
C LEU A 337 22.20 -24.44 3.04
N SER A 338 22.99 -23.74 2.20
CA SER A 338 23.35 -24.20 0.85
C SER A 338 24.12 -25.53 0.84
N LYS A 339 24.77 -25.90 1.96
CA LYS A 339 25.50 -27.16 2.12
C LYS A 339 24.59 -28.34 2.49
N SER A 340 23.32 -28.09 2.78
CA SER A 340 22.35 -29.15 3.04
C SER A 340 22.18 -30.04 1.79
N LYS A 341 22.35 -31.35 1.97
CA LYS A 341 22.04 -32.37 0.97
C LYS A 341 20.59 -32.83 1.00
N SER A 342 19.78 -32.26 1.89
CA SER A 342 18.35 -32.53 1.95
C SER A 342 17.69 -32.12 0.64
N GLU A 343 16.68 -32.87 0.21
CA GLU A 343 15.79 -32.45 -0.87
C GLU A 343 14.99 -31.20 -0.48
N ASP A 344 14.72 -31.05 0.83
CA ASP A 344 14.08 -29.87 1.38
C ASP A 344 15.06 -28.69 1.51
N LYS A 345 14.85 -27.68 0.68
CA LYS A 345 15.54 -26.38 0.68
C LYS A 345 14.60 -25.22 1.03
N SER A 346 13.54 -25.53 1.78
CA SER A 346 12.53 -24.56 2.17
C SER A 346 13.14 -23.44 3.02
N TYR A 347 12.70 -22.21 2.81
CA TYR A 347 13.01 -21.06 3.67
C TYR A 347 12.37 -21.19 5.05
N GLN A 348 11.54 -22.20 5.31
CA GLN A 348 11.19 -22.61 6.68
C GLN A 348 12.44 -22.93 7.51
N LEU A 349 13.55 -23.33 6.89
CA LEU A 349 14.84 -23.52 7.56
C LEU A 349 15.41 -22.22 8.17
N LEU A 350 14.87 -21.04 7.81
CA LEU A 350 15.24 -19.77 8.42
C LEU A 350 14.51 -19.51 9.76
N GLU A 351 13.39 -20.19 10.03
CA GLU A 351 12.59 -19.95 11.24
C GLU A 351 13.36 -20.08 12.56
N PRO A 352 14.25 -21.08 12.75
CA PRO A 352 15.03 -21.21 14.00
C PRO A 352 15.87 -19.97 14.31
N TYR A 353 16.29 -19.22 13.28
CA TYR A 353 17.07 -17.99 13.40
C TYR A 353 16.16 -16.78 13.66
N LEU A 354 15.12 -16.62 12.84
CA LEU A 354 14.25 -15.44 12.85
C LEU A 354 13.37 -15.34 14.10
N GLN A 355 13.16 -16.44 14.81
CA GLN A 355 12.39 -16.46 16.06
C GLN A 355 13.19 -15.96 17.27
N GLN A 356 14.52 -15.96 17.20
CA GLN A 356 15.36 -15.60 18.35
C GLN A 356 15.33 -14.10 18.60
N ALA A 357 15.21 -13.71 19.88
CA ALA A 357 15.37 -12.31 20.29
C ALA A 357 16.78 -12.02 20.82
N LYS A 358 17.43 -13.03 21.42
CA LYS A 358 18.75 -12.90 22.07
C LYS A 358 19.86 -13.35 21.12
N CYS A 359 20.92 -12.55 21.02
CA CYS A 359 22.09 -12.84 20.18
C CYS A 359 22.71 -14.22 20.47
N GLN A 360 22.81 -14.62 21.76
CA GLN A 360 23.41 -15.91 22.13
C GLN A 360 22.63 -17.12 21.59
N GLU A 361 21.29 -17.09 21.66
CA GLU A 361 20.47 -18.18 21.11
C GLU A 361 20.50 -18.18 19.58
N PHE A 362 20.54 -17.01 18.96
CA PHE A 362 20.71 -16.86 17.51
C PHE A 362 22.04 -17.46 17.03
N LYS A 363 23.16 -17.13 17.68
CA LYS A 363 24.48 -17.73 17.39
C LYS A 363 24.51 -19.23 17.64
N ARG A 364 23.83 -19.70 18.69
CA ARG A 364 23.72 -21.14 18.99
C ARG A 364 22.98 -21.88 17.87
N ALA A 365 21.94 -21.30 17.29
CA ALA A 365 21.27 -21.87 16.11
C ALA A 365 22.25 -22.00 14.93
N ILE A 366 23.03 -20.95 14.64
CA ILE A 366 24.07 -20.95 13.59
C ILE A 366 25.11 -22.05 13.85
N ALA A 367 25.63 -22.11 15.08
CA ALA A 367 26.64 -23.10 15.48
C ALA A 367 26.14 -24.55 15.33
N ASN A 368 24.88 -24.81 15.66
CA ASN A 368 24.27 -26.13 15.51
C ASN A 368 24.22 -26.57 14.03
N ASP A 369 23.81 -25.68 13.12
CA ASP A 369 23.74 -26.00 11.70
C ASP A 369 25.13 -26.11 11.06
N ILE A 370 26.10 -25.29 11.48
CA ILE A 370 27.50 -25.49 11.09
C ILE A 370 27.98 -26.89 11.52
N ALA A 371 27.72 -27.28 12.78
CA ALA A 371 28.11 -28.59 13.27
C ALA A 371 27.45 -29.74 12.49
N ARG A 372 26.19 -29.55 12.06
CA ARG A 372 25.44 -30.50 11.24
C ARG A 372 26.04 -30.63 9.83
N TYR A 373 26.41 -29.52 9.20
CA TYR A 373 26.89 -29.49 7.81
C TYR A 373 28.41 -29.43 7.66
N LYS A 374 29.18 -29.52 8.76
CA LYS A 374 30.65 -29.42 8.78
C LYS A 374 31.36 -30.33 7.78
N HIS A 375 30.80 -31.51 7.49
CA HIS A 375 31.37 -32.49 6.56
C HIS A 375 31.32 -32.03 5.08
N ALA A 376 30.53 -31.02 4.76
CA ALA A 376 30.39 -30.43 3.42
C ALA A 376 31.07 -29.05 3.31
N ILE A 377 31.65 -28.55 4.41
CA ILE A 377 32.43 -27.31 4.47
C ILE A 377 33.90 -27.72 4.37
N SER A 378 34.57 -27.27 3.31
CA SER A 378 35.98 -27.59 3.06
C SER A 378 36.90 -26.71 3.89
N ASP A 379 38.05 -27.25 4.26
CA ASP A 379 39.04 -26.48 5.00
C ASP A 379 39.61 -25.29 4.23
N SER A 380 39.57 -25.35 2.89
CA SER A 380 40.02 -24.29 1.98
C SER A 380 39.06 -23.10 1.89
N GLU A 381 37.87 -23.17 2.49
CA GLU A 381 36.86 -22.11 2.48
C GLU A 381 37.15 -21.03 3.55
N TRP A 382 38.40 -20.53 3.56
CA TRP A 382 38.91 -19.59 4.57
C TRP A 382 38.13 -18.27 4.65
N ARG A 383 37.59 -17.79 3.53
CA ARG A 383 36.77 -16.58 3.47
C ARG A 383 35.47 -16.70 4.25
N PHE A 384 34.80 -17.85 4.11
CA PHE A 384 33.62 -18.17 4.92
C PHE A 384 34.01 -18.27 6.40
N LYS A 385 35.12 -18.97 6.71
CA LYS A 385 35.61 -19.11 8.09
C LYS A 385 35.87 -17.76 8.76
N ALA A 386 36.46 -16.80 8.05
CA ALA A 386 36.73 -15.45 8.56
C ALA A 386 35.43 -14.72 8.96
N VAL A 387 34.41 -14.75 8.11
CA VAL A 387 33.11 -14.12 8.42
C VAL A 387 32.37 -14.88 9.52
N CYS A 388 32.42 -16.21 9.51
CA CYS A 388 31.83 -17.04 10.55
C CYS A 388 32.45 -16.80 11.92
N ASP A 389 33.77 -16.64 11.99
CA ASP A 389 34.50 -16.35 13.24
C ASP A 389 34.03 -15.01 13.84
N PHE A 390 33.95 -13.97 13.01
CA PHE A 390 33.38 -12.69 13.41
C PHE A 390 31.95 -12.83 13.93
N VAL A 391 31.07 -13.52 13.19
CA VAL A 391 29.66 -13.71 13.61
C VAL A 391 29.57 -14.45 14.94
N LEU A 392 30.39 -15.48 15.18
CA LEU A 392 30.33 -16.25 16.43
C LEU A 392 30.93 -15.48 17.61
N THR A 393 31.88 -14.57 17.37
CA THR A 393 32.56 -13.80 18.43
C THR A 393 31.93 -12.43 18.74
N TYR A 394 31.19 -11.81 17.79
CA TYR A 394 30.62 -10.46 17.95
C TYR A 394 29.55 -10.37 19.05
N GLU A 395 29.77 -9.58 20.11
CA GLU A 395 28.82 -9.46 21.21
C GLU A 395 27.89 -8.25 21.04
N THR A 396 26.59 -8.46 21.23
CA THR A 396 25.60 -7.38 21.25
C THR A 396 24.43 -7.68 22.18
N THR A 397 23.86 -6.62 22.74
CA THR A 397 22.61 -6.65 23.51
C THR A 397 21.38 -6.32 22.67
N ALA A 398 21.56 -5.99 21.38
CA ALA A 398 20.46 -5.68 20.48
C ALA A 398 19.47 -6.85 20.34
N ASN A 399 18.21 -6.51 20.13
CA ASN A 399 17.17 -7.50 19.87
C ASN A 399 17.28 -7.98 18.42
N MET A 400 17.52 -9.28 18.22
CA MET A 400 17.69 -9.83 16.87
C MET A 400 16.45 -9.67 15.98
N LYS A 401 15.26 -9.48 16.59
CA LYS A 401 14.03 -9.17 15.85
C LYS A 401 14.04 -7.78 15.21
N GLU A 402 14.78 -6.84 15.78
CA GLU A 402 14.93 -5.49 15.23
C GLU A 402 15.92 -5.46 14.06
N LEU A 403 16.87 -6.40 14.04
CA LEU A 403 17.88 -6.59 12.98
C LEU A 403 17.42 -7.55 11.86
N MET A 404 16.16 -7.97 11.90
CA MET A 404 15.58 -8.87 10.92
C MET A 404 15.70 -8.37 9.47
N PRO A 405 15.53 -7.07 9.16
CA PRO A 405 15.76 -6.54 7.82
C PRO A 405 17.17 -6.85 7.31
N GLU A 406 18.19 -6.63 8.13
CA GLU A 406 19.60 -6.85 7.79
C GLU A 406 19.94 -8.33 7.68
N ILE A 407 19.42 -9.18 8.58
CA ILE A 407 19.60 -10.64 8.50
C ILE A 407 19.05 -11.16 7.17
N LEU A 408 17.82 -10.80 6.83
CA LEU A 408 17.17 -11.22 5.58
C LEU A 408 17.91 -10.63 4.36
N ALA A 409 18.34 -9.37 4.43
CA ALA A 409 19.15 -8.78 3.38
C ALA A 409 20.45 -9.58 3.16
N GLY A 410 21.10 -10.02 4.23
CA GLY A 410 22.30 -10.87 4.16
C GLY A 410 22.02 -12.21 3.48
N VAL A 411 20.90 -12.87 3.83
CA VAL A 411 20.48 -14.15 3.27
C VAL A 411 20.17 -14.03 1.77
N PHE A 412 19.44 -12.99 1.36
CA PHE A 412 18.92 -12.87 -0.01
C PHE A 412 19.82 -12.05 -0.96
N SER A 413 20.87 -11.41 -0.44
CA SER A 413 21.89 -10.73 -1.25
C SER A 413 22.81 -11.70 -1.97
N LYS A 414 23.57 -11.18 -2.93
CA LYS A 414 24.70 -11.91 -3.51
C LYS A 414 25.74 -12.24 -2.43
N CYS A 415 26.16 -13.50 -2.38
CA CYS A 415 27.19 -13.98 -1.47
C CYS A 415 28.54 -13.29 -1.76
N GLN A 416 29.11 -12.63 -0.76
CA GLN A 416 30.34 -11.86 -0.90
C GLN A 416 31.60 -12.74 -0.78
N PHE A 417 31.49 -13.97 -0.25
CA PHE A 417 32.63 -14.86 -0.03
C PHE A 417 33.37 -15.22 -1.33
N PHE A 418 32.65 -15.28 -2.46
CA PHE A 418 33.18 -15.78 -3.74
C PHE A 418 33.39 -14.70 -4.79
N ASN A 419 33.28 -13.41 -4.43
CA ASN A 419 33.56 -12.34 -5.38
C ASN A 419 35.03 -12.43 -5.86
N LYS A 420 35.19 -12.56 -7.19
CA LYS A 420 36.47 -12.31 -7.87
C LYS A 420 36.60 -10.78 -7.97
N LYS A 421 37.67 -10.19 -7.44
CA LYS A 421 38.00 -8.78 -7.74
C LYS A 421 38.16 -8.67 -9.25
N GLU A 422 37.25 -7.98 -9.94
CA GLU A 422 37.67 -7.23 -11.12
C GLU A 422 38.53 -6.09 -10.58
N ILE A 423 39.84 -6.24 -10.73
CA ILE A 423 40.78 -5.15 -10.48
C ILE A 423 40.43 -4.09 -11.52
N PRO A 424 40.06 -2.85 -11.13
CA PRO A 424 39.88 -1.79 -12.11
C PRO A 424 41.24 -1.57 -12.77
N THR A 425 41.35 -1.95 -14.03
CA THR A 425 42.48 -1.59 -14.87
C THR A 425 42.49 -0.07 -14.91
N GLN A 426 43.47 0.54 -14.27
CA GLN A 426 43.77 1.95 -14.49
C GLN A 426 44.13 2.09 -15.98
N SER A 427 43.20 2.65 -16.75
CA SER A 427 43.51 3.17 -18.08
C SER A 427 44.39 4.40 -17.91
N ASN A 428 45.64 4.28 -18.36
CA ASN A 428 46.50 5.41 -18.71
C ASN A 428 45.90 6.20 -19.87
#